data_AF-A0A2N2Q056-F1
#
_entry.id   AF-A0A2N2Q056-F1
#
_cell.length_a   1.000
_cell.length_b   1.000
_cell.length_c   1.000
_cell.angle_alpha   90.00
_cell.angle_beta   90.00
_cell.angle_gamma   90.00
#
_symmetry.space_group_name_H-M   'P 1'
#
loop_
_entity.id
_entity.type
_entity.pdbx_description
1 polymer ?
#
loop_
_entity_poly.entity_id
_entity_poly.type
_entity_poly.pdbx_seq_one_letter_code
_entity_poly.pdbx_strand_id
1 'polypeptide(L)'
;MSNGFVAFALCSCDKNILHQIYHALLGFDVECPPPRIHSPAGYANKYDIRYNKDYWELKIGAKHALMRFCELIEPYLKHAKRRYDMNRTRENIEERNRRFGNRGM
;
A
#
# COMPACT_ATOMS: atom_id res chain seq x y z
N MET A 1 3.75 18.25 -13.22
CA MET A 1 2.95 18.18 -11.98
C MET A 1 2.49 16.73 -11.83
N SER A 2 2.97 15.98 -10.84
CA SER A 2 2.40 14.66 -10.57
C SER A 2 1.03 14.85 -9.93
N ASN A 3 0.00 14.17 -10.44
CA ASN A 3 -1.34 14.12 -9.84
C ASN A 3 -1.33 13.30 -8.53
N GLY A 4 -0.35 13.59 -7.67
CA GLY A 4 0.36 12.69 -6.75
C GLY A 4 -0.52 11.85 -5.84
N PHE A 5 -0.96 10.71 -6.37
CA PHE A 5 -1.50 9.63 -5.58
C PHE A 5 -0.33 8.86 -4.96
N VAL A 6 -0.34 8.72 -3.64
CA VAL A 6 0.63 7.90 -2.91
C VAL A 6 -0.14 6.79 -2.21
N ALA A 7 0.35 5.56 -2.35
CA ALA A 7 -0.25 4.41 -1.73
C ALA A 7 0.82 3.35 -1.50
N PHE A 8 0.60 2.53 -0.48
CA PHE A 8 1.27 1.27 -0.32
C PHE A 8 0.44 0.18 -0.99
N ALA A 9 1.11 -0.71 -1.73
CA ALA A 9 0.50 -1.90 -2.31
C ALA A 9 1.40 -3.11 -2.06
N LEU A 10 0.78 -4.20 -1.62
CA LEU A 10 1.43 -5.49 -1.45
C LEU A 10 0.64 -6.53 -2.26
N CYS A 11 1.35 -7.24 -3.13
CA CYS A 11 0.73 -8.23 -4.00
C CYS A 11 1.32 -9.62 -3.78
N SER A 12 0.47 -10.65 -3.83
CA SER A 12 0.85 -12.05 -3.61
C SER A 12 -0.12 -12.99 -4.33
N CYS A 13 0.34 -14.18 -4.72
CA CYS A 13 -0.56 -15.26 -5.17
C CYS A 13 -1.21 -16.01 -4.00
N ASP A 14 -0.70 -15.83 -2.79
CA ASP A 14 -1.31 -16.36 -1.57
C ASP A 14 -2.31 -15.34 -1.03
N LYS A 15 -3.61 -15.60 -1.24
CA LYS A 15 -4.67 -14.74 -0.73
C LYS A 15 -4.77 -14.77 0.80
N ASN A 16 -4.46 -15.91 1.41
CA ASN A 16 -4.69 -16.12 2.84
C ASN A 16 -3.72 -15.26 3.66
N ILE A 17 -2.45 -15.18 3.26
CA ILE A 17 -1.49 -14.29 3.92
C ILE A 17 -1.90 -12.82 3.79
N LEU A 18 -2.46 -12.39 2.64
CA LEU A 18 -2.95 -11.02 2.48
C LEU A 18 -4.16 -10.73 3.37
N HIS A 19 -5.08 -11.69 3.52
CA HIS A 19 -6.21 -11.55 4.44
C HIS A 19 -5.76 -11.53 5.91
N GLN A 20 -4.76 -12.32 6.30
CA GLN A 20 -4.17 -12.27 7.63
C GLN A 20 -3.53 -10.90 7.90
N ILE A 21 -2.73 -10.39 6.95
CA ILE A 21 -2.13 -9.06 7.05
C ILE A 21 -3.21 -7.99 7.15
N TYR A 22 -4.26 -8.08 6.32
CA TYR A 22 -5.40 -7.15 6.38
C TYR A 22 -6.03 -7.10 7.77
N HIS A 23 -6.37 -8.24 8.37
CA HIS A 23 -6.93 -8.27 9.72
C HIS A 23 -5.96 -7.75 10.78
N ALA A 24 -4.65 -8.05 10.66
CA ALA A 24 -3.64 -7.50 11.55
C ALA A 24 -3.55 -5.97 11.43
N LEU A 25 -3.58 -5.42 10.21
CA LEU A 25 -3.56 -3.97 9.96
C LEU A 25 -4.77 -3.27 10.58
N LEU A 26 -5.98 -3.85 10.44
CA LEU A 26 -7.16 -3.32 11.12
C LEU A 26 -6.98 -3.31 12.64
N GLY A 27 -6.35 -4.34 13.21
CA GLY A 27 -6.02 -4.38 14.65
C GLY A 27 -4.99 -3.34 15.11
N PHE A 28 -4.27 -2.70 14.19
CA PHE A 28 -3.34 -1.59 14.46
C PHE A 28 -3.89 -0.22 14.05
N ASP A 29 -5.20 -0.13 13.83
CA ASP A 29 -5.90 1.07 13.34
C ASP A 29 -5.41 1.57 11.97
N VAL A 30 -4.95 0.65 11.12
CA VAL A 30 -4.57 0.93 9.73
C VAL A 30 -5.71 0.52 8.80
N GLU A 31 -6.61 1.46 8.55
CA GLU A 31 -7.76 1.25 7.67
C GLU A 31 -7.34 1.06 6.21
N CYS A 32 -7.82 -0.04 5.62
CA CYS A 32 -7.62 -0.31 4.21
C CYS A 32 -8.78 -1.16 3.66
N PRO A 33 -9.03 -1.15 2.34
CA PRO A 33 -9.94 -2.10 1.71
C PRO A 33 -9.39 -3.54 1.85
N PRO A 34 -10.28 -4.55 1.91
CA PRO A 34 -9.86 -5.94 1.92
C PRO A 34 -9.10 -6.31 0.63
N PRO A 35 -8.25 -7.36 0.67
CA PRO A 35 -7.53 -7.84 -0.50
C PRO A 35 -8.46 -8.13 -1.69
N ARG A 36 -8.02 -7.79 -2.89
CA ARG A 36 -8.76 -8.02 -4.14
C ARG A 36 -7.86 -8.64 -5.20
N ILE A 37 -8.46 -9.23 -6.24
CA ILE A 37 -7.70 -9.71 -7.40
C ILE A 37 -7.13 -8.51 -8.16
N HIS A 38 -5.81 -8.49 -8.31
CA HIS A 38 -5.08 -7.53 -9.14
C HIS A 38 -4.97 -8.03 -10.58
N SER A 39 -4.62 -9.30 -10.75
CA SER A 39 -4.58 -9.98 -12.06
C SER A 39 -5.13 -11.39 -11.92
N PRO A 40 -6.11 -11.81 -12.73
CA PRO A 40 -6.61 -13.17 -12.69
C PRO A 40 -5.60 -14.17 -13.26
N ALA A 41 -5.72 -15.44 -12.88
CA ALA A 41 -4.99 -16.54 -13.50
C ALA A 41 -5.21 -16.56 -15.03
N GLY A 42 -4.17 -16.87 -15.78
CA GLY A 42 -4.17 -16.87 -17.25
C GLY A 42 -3.92 -15.50 -17.88
N TYR A 43 -3.96 -14.41 -17.11
CA TYR A 43 -3.62 -13.08 -17.62
C TYR A 43 -2.13 -13.00 -17.98
N ALA A 44 -1.81 -12.43 -19.14
CA ALA A 44 -0.45 -12.20 -19.58
C ALA A 44 0.01 -10.81 -19.16
N ASN A 45 1.18 -10.72 -18.51
CA ASN A 45 1.77 -9.43 -18.19
C ASN A 45 2.37 -8.78 -19.46
N LYS A 46 2.91 -7.56 -19.32
CA LYS A 46 3.54 -6.82 -20.43
C LYS A 46 4.77 -7.50 -21.07
N TYR A 47 5.25 -8.61 -20.49
CA TYR A 47 6.35 -9.44 -20.97
C TYR A 47 5.85 -10.80 -21.49
N ASP A 48 4.55 -10.93 -21.73
CA ASP A 48 3.88 -12.16 -22.18
C ASP A 48 4.00 -13.35 -21.20
N ILE A 49 4.34 -13.08 -19.94
CA ILE A 49 4.37 -14.11 -18.89
C ILE A 49 2.96 -14.24 -18.31
N ARG A 50 2.42 -15.45 -18.38
CA ARG A 50 1.08 -15.76 -17.86
C ARG A 50 1.13 -16.08 -16.37
N TYR A 51 0.18 -15.54 -15.62
CA TYR A 51 -0.01 -15.90 -14.22
C TYR A 51 -0.64 -17.29 -14.10
N ASN A 52 -0.01 -18.20 -13.37
CA ASN A 52 -0.56 -19.55 -13.12
C ASN A 52 -1.64 -19.58 -12.02
N LYS A 53 -1.73 -18.51 -11.23
CA LYS A 53 -2.69 -18.34 -10.13
C LYS A 53 -3.16 -16.89 -10.11
N ASP A 54 -4.30 -16.65 -9.47
CA ASP A 54 -4.75 -15.28 -9.22
C ASP A 54 -3.69 -14.53 -8.40
N TYR A 55 -3.38 -13.33 -8.87
CA TYR A 55 -2.49 -12.40 -8.19
C TYR A 55 -3.35 -11.39 -7.44
N TRP A 56 -3.27 -11.42 -6.11
CA TRP A 56 -4.06 -10.60 -5.21
C TRP A 56 -3.27 -9.37 -4.77
N GLU A 57 -3.96 -8.28 -4.44
CA GLU A 57 -3.42 -7.00 -3.97
C GLU A 57 -4.13 -6.59 -2.69
N LEU A 58 -3.32 -6.15 -1.71
CA LEU A 58 -3.74 -5.37 -0.56
C LEU A 58 -3.18 -3.94 -0.73
N LYS A 59 -4.04 -2.93 -0.58
CA LYS A 59 -3.67 -1.53 -0.85
C LYS A 59 -4.07 -0.61 0.29
N ILE A 60 -3.15 0.24 0.73
CA ILE A 60 -3.39 1.31 1.70
C ILE A 60 -3.28 2.63 0.94
N GLY A 61 -4.41 3.32 0.76
CA GLY A 61 -4.48 4.56 -0.03
C GLY A 61 -4.98 5.79 0.74
N ALA A 62 -5.64 5.60 1.89
CA ALA A 62 -6.08 6.70 2.72
C ALA A 62 -4.88 7.34 3.42
N LYS A 63 -4.83 8.68 3.44
CA LYS A 63 -3.66 9.41 3.92
C LYS A 63 -3.34 9.12 5.39
N HIS A 64 -4.37 9.13 6.25
CA HIS A 64 -4.22 8.86 7.69
C HIS A 64 -3.72 7.44 7.93
N ALA A 65 -4.34 6.45 7.27
CA ALA A 65 -3.92 5.06 7.37
C ALA A 65 -2.49 4.85 6.85
N LEU A 66 -2.08 5.55 5.78
CA LEU A 66 -0.73 5.44 5.26
C LEU A 66 0.31 6.05 6.21
N MET A 67 0.01 7.18 6.85
CA MET A 67 0.88 7.75 7.89
C MET A 67 1.03 6.79 9.06
N ARG A 68 -0.09 6.24 9.57
CA ARG A 68 -0.09 5.25 10.65
C ARG A 68 0.70 4.01 10.30
N PHE A 69 0.51 3.51 9.07
CA PHE A 69 1.28 2.39 8.55
C PHE A 69 2.77 2.68 8.53
N CYS A 70 3.19 3.85 8.03
CA CYS A 70 4.60 4.24 8.01
C CYS A 70 5.21 4.26 9.41
N GLU A 71 4.54 4.85 10.41
CA GLU A 71 4.97 4.84 11.82
C GLU A 71 5.14 3.40 12.35
N LEU A 72 4.18 2.52 12.05
CA LEU A 72 4.20 1.12 12.50
C LEU A 72 5.38 0.34 11.89
N ILE A 73 5.67 0.51 10.60
CA ILE A 73 6.67 -0.31 9.90
C ILE A 73 8.10 0.24 9.95
N GLU A 74 8.26 1.53 10.23
CA GLU A 74 9.55 2.21 10.26
C GLU A 74 10.66 1.45 11.02
N PRO A 75 10.45 0.98 12.27
CA PRO A 75 11.50 0.27 13.00
C PRO A 75 11.90 -1.07 12.35
N TYR A 76 11.07 -1.63 11.48
CA TYR A 76 11.30 -2.91 10.83
C TYR A 76 11.86 -2.79 9.40
N LEU A 77 11.89 -1.57 8.83
CA LEU A 77 12.38 -1.34 7.47
C LEU A 77 13.92 -1.29 7.41
N LYS A 78 14.53 -2.40 7.00
CA LYS A 78 16.00 -2.49 6.84
C LYS A 78 16.50 -1.90 5.53
N HIS A 79 15.73 -2.06 4.45
CA HIS A 79 16.17 -1.66 3.11
C HIS A 79 16.23 -0.14 2.96
N ALA A 80 17.42 0.40 2.66
CA ALA A 80 17.65 1.84 2.51
C ALA A 80 16.69 2.49 1.52
N LYS A 81 16.48 1.86 0.35
CA LYS A 81 15.50 2.34 -0.64
C LYS A 81 14.08 2.42 -0.06
N ARG A 82 13.65 1.43 0.72
CA ARG A 82 12.28 1.41 1.28
C ARG A 82 12.11 2.46 2.37
N ARG A 83 13.13 2.69 3.19
CA ARG A 83 13.14 3.82 4.15
C ARG A 83 13.05 5.17 3.43
N TYR A 84 13.82 5.35 2.36
CA TYR A 84 13.74 6.55 1.53
C TYR A 84 12.34 6.73 0.90
N ASP A 85 11.78 5.69 0.29
CA ASP A 85 10.44 5.73 -0.30
C ASP A 85 9.35 6.05 0.75
N MET A 86 9.50 5.53 1.98
CA MET A 86 8.61 5.80 3.11
C MET A 86 8.70 7.27 3.56
N ASN A 87 9.91 7.81 3.74
CA ASN A 87 10.10 9.21 4.13
C ASN A 87 9.52 10.17 3.09
N ARG A 88 9.79 9.89 1.80
CA ARG A 88 9.17 10.60 0.67
C ARG A 88 7.64 10.54 0.70
N THR A 89 7.08 9.43 1.14
CA THR A 89 5.62 9.27 1.30
C THR A 89 5.08 10.19 2.39
N ARG A 90 5.73 10.24 3.55
CA ARG A 90 5.37 11.14 4.66
C ARG A 90 5.45 12.61 4.24
N GLU A 91 6.57 13.02 3.66
CA GLU A 91 6.80 14.39 3.16
C GLU A 91 5.72 14.83 2.17
N ASN A 92 5.37 13.95 1.22
CA ASN A 92 4.31 14.23 0.24
C ASN A 92 2.93 14.40 0.90
N ILE A 93 2.60 13.60 1.93
CA ILE A 93 1.34 13.72 2.65
C ILE A 93 1.30 15.04 3.42
N GLU A 94 2.35 15.37 4.16
CA GLU A 94 2.48 16.62 4.92
C GLU A 94 2.41 17.85 4.01
N GLU A 95 3.12 17.85 2.90
CA GLU A 95 3.06 18.91 1.90
C GLU A 95 1.63 19.10 1.36
N ARG A 96 0.94 18.00 1.02
CA ARG A 96 -0.44 18.06 0.53
C ARG A 96 -1.40 18.59 1.60
N ASN A 97 -1.21 18.20 2.85
CA ASN A 97 -2.04 18.69 3.96
C ASN A 97 -1.83 20.19 4.19
N ARG A 98 -0.59 20.70 4.06
CA ARG A 98 -0.30 22.14 4.08
C ARG A 98 -0.92 22.89 2.90
N ARG A 99 -0.83 22.35 1.69
CA ARG A 99 -1.30 23.03 0.46
C ARG A 99 -2.82 23.05 0.30
N PHE A 100 -3.51 21.99 0.69
CA PHE A 100 -4.95 21.81 0.40
C PHE A 100 -5.83 21.70 1.65
N GLY A 101 -5.22 21.78 2.84
CA GLY A 101 -5.86 21.52 4.13
C GLY A 101 -6.07 20.03 4.42
N ASN A 102 -6.35 19.69 5.68
CA ASN A 102 -6.82 18.36 6.11
C ASN A 102 -8.27 18.13 5.68
N ARG A 103 -8.57 18.22 4.39
CA ARG A 103 -9.88 17.83 3.85
C ARG A 103 -9.92 16.30 3.78
N GLY A 104 -10.64 15.69 4.73
CA GLY A 104 -10.87 14.24 4.83
C GLY A 104 -10.22 13.57 6.04
N MET A 105 -10.25 14.21 7.21
CA MET A 105 -10.37 13.46 8.47
C MET A 105 -11.77 12.86 8.56
#